data_AF-A0A1I7Y8B3-F1
#
_entry.id   AF-A0A1I7Y8B3-F1
#
_cell.length_a   1.000
_cell.length_b   1.000
_cell.length_c   1.000
_cell.angle_alpha   90.00
_cell.angle_beta   90.00
_cell.angle_gamma   90.00
#
_symmetry.space_group_name_H-M   'P 1'
#
loop_
_entity.id
_entity.type
_entity.pdbx_description
1 polymer ?
#
loop_
_entity_poly.entity_id
_entity_poly.type
_entity_poly.pdbx_seq_one_letter_code
_entity_poly.pdbx_strand_id
1 'polypeptide(L)'
;MESRRHARVQEVLKTEWSFYGFSQTRFTEKLEVVDSKQVEAFPIYRATDSNGEFITPENDPKFSKELAVKMYESMTFLNTMDKILYDSQRQGRISFYMTNFGEEASHIGSAAALDPTDLVYGQYREAGVLMYRGFPLEQFMHQCYGNSMDIGKGKQMPVHYGSAEHHFVTISSPLTTQMPQAVGSAYAFKRAKNDRVVCVYFGDGAASEGDAHAAFNFAATLDCPIIFFCRNNGYAISTPTAEQYAGDGIAGKGPGYGLHTIRVDGNDLFAVYNATKEARRLALENKPVLIEAMTYRAGHHSTSDDSTAYRTKEEVDSWMEKDNAINRFRKYLERKGWWNEEAEKAWIQQSRKDVLKAFSYAEKVHKQHPHEMFNGVYAELPEHLRRQQDAMDKHLEEYGEHYPLDQFGVKK
;
A
#
# COMPACT_ATOMS: atom_id res chain seq x y z
N MET A 1 32.89 1.15 -7.70
CA MET A 1 31.58 0.66 -8.20
C MET A 1 31.78 -0.28 -9.39
N GLU A 2 32.68 0.05 -10.33
CA GLU A 2 33.13 -0.87 -11.39
C GLU A 2 33.80 -2.15 -10.87
N SER A 3 34.52 -2.08 -9.75
CA SER A 3 35.24 -3.24 -9.19
C SER A 3 34.34 -4.38 -8.71
N ARG A 4 33.10 -4.10 -8.25
CA ARG A 4 32.13 -5.14 -7.84
C ARG A 4 31.40 -5.76 -9.03
N ARG A 5 31.09 -4.98 -10.07
CA ARG A 5 30.55 -5.50 -11.33
C ARG A 5 31.55 -6.44 -12.00
N HIS A 6 32.84 -6.08 -12.01
CA HIS A 6 33.91 -6.96 -12.46
C HIS A 6 34.05 -8.22 -11.59
N ALA A 7 33.95 -8.11 -10.26
CA ALA A 7 34.06 -9.27 -9.37
C ALA A 7 32.95 -10.32 -9.62
N ARG A 8 31.69 -9.89 -9.82
CA ARG A 8 30.56 -10.79 -10.10
C ARG A 8 30.71 -11.53 -11.43
N VAL A 9 31.31 -10.89 -12.44
CA VAL A 9 31.64 -11.51 -13.73
C VAL A 9 32.82 -12.50 -13.58
N GLN A 10 33.84 -12.16 -12.79
CA GLN A 10 35.04 -12.99 -12.61
C GLN A 10 34.77 -14.26 -11.78
N GLU A 11 33.80 -14.24 -10.87
CA GLU A 11 33.42 -15.41 -10.06
C GLU A 11 32.66 -16.48 -10.88
N VAL A 12 31.96 -16.06 -11.94
CA VAL A 12 31.22 -16.95 -12.86
C VAL A 12 32.15 -17.73 -13.80
N LEU A 13 33.37 -17.25 -14.06
CA LEU A 13 34.31 -17.83 -15.03
C LEU A 13 35.16 -19.00 -14.51
N LYS A 14 34.90 -19.53 -13.30
CA LYS A 14 35.75 -20.55 -12.65
C LYS A 14 35.36 -22.00 -12.93
N THR A 15 34.37 -22.27 -13.77
CA THR A 15 34.00 -23.63 -14.20
C THR A 15 34.28 -23.80 -15.69
N GLU A 16 34.71 -25.00 -16.10
CA GLU A 16 35.18 -25.31 -17.48
C GLU A 16 34.18 -24.93 -18.60
N TRP A 17 32.92 -24.63 -18.26
CA TRP A 17 31.87 -24.26 -19.22
C TRP A 17 30.91 -23.23 -18.61
N SER A 18 31.37 -22.00 -18.38
CA SER A 18 30.49 -20.89 -17.99
C SER A 18 29.94 -20.18 -19.24
N PHE A 19 28.71 -20.46 -19.64
CA PHE A 19 28.05 -19.62 -20.64
C PHE A 19 27.61 -18.29 -20.00
N TYR A 20 28.13 -17.18 -20.54
CA TYR A 20 27.59 -15.82 -20.50
C TYR A 20 26.78 -15.40 -19.24
N GLY A 21 27.34 -15.56 -18.04
CA GLY A 21 26.79 -14.92 -16.83
C GLY A 21 25.79 -15.74 -16.01
N PHE A 22 25.58 -17.02 -16.31
CA PHE A 22 24.81 -17.91 -15.43
C PHE A 22 25.69 -18.42 -14.29
N SER A 23 25.23 -18.27 -13.05
CA SER A 23 26.02 -18.60 -11.85
C SER A 23 26.17 -20.10 -11.60
N GLN A 24 25.27 -20.94 -12.12
CA GLN A 24 25.27 -22.39 -11.94
C GLN A 24 24.62 -23.09 -13.15
N THR A 25 25.37 -23.36 -14.22
CA THR A 25 24.87 -24.14 -15.37
C THR A 25 25.50 -25.52 -15.40
N ARG A 26 24.67 -26.53 -15.69
CA ARG A 26 25.11 -27.90 -16.00
C ARG A 26 24.45 -28.32 -17.31
N PHE A 27 25.18 -29.02 -18.16
CA PHE A 27 24.58 -29.67 -19.33
C PHE A 27 23.72 -30.85 -18.89
N THR A 28 22.67 -31.13 -19.67
CA THR A 28 21.88 -32.36 -19.58
C THR A 28 21.75 -32.94 -20.98
N GLU A 29 21.81 -34.27 -21.08
CA GLU A 29 21.55 -35.01 -22.33
C GLU A 29 20.04 -35.31 -22.49
N LYS A 30 19.23 -35.02 -21.46
CA LYS A 30 17.79 -35.21 -21.49
C LYS A 30 17.09 -33.99 -22.07
N LEU A 31 16.28 -34.20 -23.10
CA LEU A 31 15.37 -33.19 -23.64
C LEU A 31 14.14 -33.12 -22.72
N GLU A 32 14.19 -32.21 -21.74
CA GLU A 32 13.11 -31.98 -20.78
C GLU A 32 12.70 -30.50 -20.81
N VAL A 33 11.43 -30.25 -21.12
CA VAL A 33 10.81 -28.92 -20.93
C VAL A 33 10.16 -28.92 -19.56
N VAL A 34 10.50 -27.94 -18.72
CA VAL A 34 9.92 -27.81 -17.38
C VAL A 34 8.43 -27.50 -17.49
N ASP A 35 7.59 -28.40 -17.00
CA ASP A 35 6.16 -28.17 -16.84
C ASP A 35 5.94 -27.22 -15.66
N SER A 36 5.41 -26.03 -15.93
CA SER A 36 5.15 -25.03 -14.89
C SER A 36 4.17 -25.51 -13.82
N LYS A 37 3.35 -26.54 -14.10
CA LYS A 37 2.42 -27.14 -13.13
C LYS A 37 3.08 -28.13 -12.18
N GLN A 38 4.30 -28.58 -12.48
CA GLN A 38 5.07 -29.50 -11.65
C GLN A 38 6.08 -28.76 -10.75
N VAL A 39 6.20 -27.44 -10.91
CA VAL A 39 6.99 -26.60 -10.03
C VAL A 39 6.24 -26.44 -8.70
N GLU A 40 6.91 -26.75 -7.60
CA GLU A 40 6.36 -26.59 -6.26
C GLU A 40 6.00 -25.12 -6.01
N ALA A 41 4.76 -24.87 -5.58
CA ALA A 41 4.26 -23.54 -5.28
C ALA A 41 4.84 -23.01 -3.97
N PHE A 42 4.99 -21.68 -3.86
CA PHE A 42 5.41 -21.02 -2.64
C PHE A 42 4.39 -21.28 -1.51
N PRO A 43 4.82 -21.82 -0.37
CA PRO A 43 3.96 -21.99 0.78
C PRO A 43 3.56 -20.63 1.37
N ILE A 44 2.37 -20.57 1.98
CA ILE A 44 1.88 -19.38 2.66
C ILE A 44 2.37 -19.42 4.12
N TYR A 45 3.29 -18.52 4.48
CA TYR A 45 3.75 -18.40 5.86
C TYR A 45 2.64 -17.86 6.77
N ARG A 46 2.39 -18.58 7.86
CA ARG A 46 1.39 -18.24 8.87
C ARG A 46 2.02 -18.39 10.26
N ALA A 47 1.86 -17.38 11.11
CA ALA A 47 2.40 -17.37 12.47
C ALA A 47 1.36 -17.91 13.48
N THR A 48 0.09 -17.56 13.28
CA THR A 48 -1.03 -17.97 14.12
C THR A 48 -2.04 -18.83 13.37
N ASP A 49 -3.00 -19.46 14.04
CA ASP A 49 -4.20 -20.00 13.41
C ASP A 49 -5.30 -18.92 13.31
N SER A 50 -6.46 -19.26 12.75
CA SER A 50 -7.60 -18.33 12.62
C SER A 50 -8.24 -17.94 13.97
N ASN A 51 -7.83 -18.57 15.08
CA ASN A 51 -8.17 -18.13 16.43
C ASN A 51 -7.13 -17.19 17.03
N GLY A 52 -6.02 -16.93 16.33
CA GLY A 52 -4.91 -16.07 16.77
C GLY A 52 -3.94 -16.79 17.72
N GLU A 53 -3.95 -18.12 17.75
CA GLU A 53 -3.01 -18.92 18.55
C GLU A 53 -1.77 -19.25 17.73
N PHE A 54 -0.58 -19.14 18.31
CA PHE A 54 0.66 -19.41 17.58
C PHE A 54 0.76 -20.90 17.22
N ILE A 55 0.94 -21.18 15.92
CA ILE A 55 1.18 -22.54 15.42
C ILE A 55 2.58 -23.01 15.88
N THR A 56 3.52 -22.07 15.87
CA THR A 56 4.91 -22.28 16.28
C THR A 56 5.26 -21.16 17.28
N PRO A 57 5.41 -21.47 18.57
CA PRO A 57 5.61 -20.46 19.62
C PRO A 57 6.81 -19.52 19.41
N GLU A 58 7.82 -19.96 18.67
CA GLU A 58 9.02 -19.20 18.32
C GLU A 58 8.75 -18.05 17.34
N ASN A 59 7.63 -18.12 16.61
CA ASN A 59 7.20 -17.06 15.69
C ASN A 59 6.47 -15.91 16.41
N ASP A 60 6.28 -15.98 17.74
CA ASP A 60 5.71 -14.89 18.52
C ASP A 60 6.73 -13.75 18.70
N PRO A 61 6.51 -12.56 18.09
CA PRO A 61 7.45 -11.44 18.19
C PRO A 61 7.46 -10.76 19.56
N LYS A 62 6.67 -11.26 20.53
CA LYS A 62 6.61 -10.78 21.92
C LYS A 62 6.31 -9.29 22.01
N PHE A 63 5.27 -8.84 21.31
CA PHE A 63 4.82 -7.44 21.37
C PHE A 63 4.55 -6.98 22.81
N SER A 64 4.92 -5.74 23.12
CA SER A 64 4.40 -5.03 24.29
C SER A 64 2.90 -4.82 24.17
N LYS A 65 2.18 -4.69 25.29
CA LYS A 65 0.75 -4.38 25.30
C LYS A 65 0.45 -3.11 24.49
N GLU A 66 1.25 -2.07 24.65
CA GLU A 66 1.06 -0.76 24.04
C GLU A 66 1.12 -0.84 22.52
N LEU A 67 2.15 -1.51 21.98
CA LEU A 67 2.29 -1.75 20.54
C LEU A 67 1.14 -2.59 19.98
N ALA A 68 0.76 -3.66 20.68
CA ALA A 68 -0.31 -4.55 20.23
C ALA A 68 -1.66 -3.82 20.20
N VAL A 69 -2.00 -3.08 21.26
CA VAL A 69 -3.21 -2.25 21.32
C VAL A 69 -3.20 -1.18 20.22
N LYS A 70 -2.08 -0.46 20.01
CA LYS A 70 -1.95 0.53 18.92
C LYS A 70 -2.27 -0.08 17.55
N MET A 71 -1.77 -1.28 17.26
CA MET A 71 -2.03 -1.94 15.97
C MET A 71 -3.51 -2.30 15.80
N TYR A 72 -4.14 -2.83 16.85
CA TYR A 72 -5.57 -3.16 16.84
C TYR A 72 -6.47 -1.92 16.68
N GLU A 73 -6.17 -0.88 17.46
CA GLU A 73 -6.84 0.42 17.38
C GLU A 73 -6.67 1.03 15.98
N SER A 74 -5.48 0.95 15.38
CA SER A 74 -5.25 1.44 14.01
C SER A 74 -6.11 0.72 12.97
N MET A 75 -6.24 -0.62 13.05
CA MET A 75 -7.08 -1.40 12.12
C MET A 75 -8.56 -1.05 12.27
N THR A 76 -9.06 -0.98 13.49
CA THR A 76 -10.49 -0.72 13.77
C THR A 76 -10.88 0.75 13.54
N PHE A 77 -9.97 1.68 13.76
CA PHE A 77 -10.17 3.10 13.44
C PHE A 77 -10.22 3.34 11.93
N LEU A 78 -9.33 2.69 11.16
CA LEU A 78 -9.39 2.68 9.70
C LEU A 78 -10.74 2.12 9.21
N ASN A 79 -11.17 0.99 9.75
CA ASN A 79 -12.46 0.39 9.40
C ASN A 79 -13.66 1.31 9.72
N THR A 80 -13.59 2.05 10.84
CA THR A 80 -14.61 3.04 11.22
C THR A 80 -14.62 4.24 10.26
N MET A 81 -13.44 4.77 9.92
CA MET A 81 -13.28 5.85 8.94
C MET A 81 -13.86 5.43 7.57
N ASP A 82 -13.54 4.22 7.13
CA ASP A 82 -14.00 3.69 5.84
C ASP A 82 -15.52 3.61 5.75
N LYS A 83 -16.20 3.12 6.79
CA LYS A 83 -17.67 3.06 6.83
C LYS A 83 -18.29 4.45 6.65
N ILE A 84 -17.78 5.45 7.38
CA ILE A 84 -18.32 6.81 7.35
C ILE A 84 -18.06 7.49 6.01
N LEU A 85 -16.84 7.38 5.47
CA LEU A 85 -16.48 8.03 4.20
C LEU A 85 -17.10 7.33 2.98
N TYR A 86 -17.28 6.01 3.03
CA TYR A 86 -18.04 5.28 2.02
C TYR A 86 -19.50 5.76 1.97
N ASP A 87 -20.18 5.85 3.12
CA ASP A 87 -21.55 6.36 3.19
C ASP A 87 -21.65 7.83 2.77
N SER A 88 -20.66 8.65 3.12
CA SER A 88 -20.54 10.04 2.66
C SER A 88 -20.50 10.14 1.13
N GLN A 89 -19.73 9.26 0.49
CA GLN A 89 -19.67 9.20 -0.97
C GLN A 89 -21.02 8.79 -1.56
N ARG A 90 -21.73 7.82 -0.95
CA ARG A 90 -23.08 7.42 -1.39
C ARG A 90 -24.11 8.54 -1.32
N GLN A 91 -23.88 9.52 -0.44
CA GLN A 91 -24.69 10.75 -0.34
C GLN A 91 -24.23 11.87 -1.27
N GLY A 92 -23.18 11.67 -2.07
CA GLY A 92 -22.63 12.68 -2.98
C GLY A 92 -21.84 13.79 -2.30
N ARG A 93 -21.47 13.64 -1.01
CA ARG A 93 -20.71 14.66 -0.26
C ARG A 93 -19.23 14.70 -0.64
N ILE A 94 -18.68 13.56 -1.03
CA ILE A 94 -17.37 13.42 -1.67
C ILE A 94 -17.53 12.67 -3.00
N SER A 95 -16.62 12.88 -3.95
CA SER A 95 -16.77 12.37 -5.31
C SER A 95 -16.45 10.88 -5.46
N PHE A 96 -15.51 10.37 -4.68
CA PHE A 96 -14.97 9.01 -4.81
C PHE A 96 -14.50 8.49 -3.45
N TYR A 97 -14.51 7.18 -3.25
CA TYR A 97 -13.88 6.54 -2.09
C TYR A 97 -13.50 5.08 -2.36
N MET A 98 -12.51 4.58 -1.63
CA MET A 98 -12.09 3.18 -1.62
C MET A 98 -11.88 2.74 -0.18
N THR A 99 -12.49 1.61 0.21
CA THR A 99 -12.35 1.06 1.56
C THR A 99 -11.14 0.12 1.65
N ASN A 100 -10.72 -0.22 2.87
CA ASN A 100 -9.56 -1.05 3.14
C ASN A 100 -9.95 -2.40 3.74
N PHE A 101 -11.24 -2.78 3.64
CA PHE A 101 -11.80 -3.97 4.27
C PHE A 101 -11.12 -5.26 3.79
N GLY A 102 -10.58 -6.02 4.74
CA GLY A 102 -9.86 -7.27 4.53
C GLY A 102 -8.34 -7.10 4.46
N GLU A 103 -7.86 -5.87 4.22
CA GLU A 103 -6.43 -5.60 3.99
C GLU A 103 -5.77 -4.89 5.19
N GLU A 104 -6.49 -4.67 6.29
CA GLU A 104 -6.01 -3.89 7.44
C GLU A 104 -4.73 -4.47 8.07
N ALA A 105 -4.65 -5.78 8.29
CA ALA A 105 -3.45 -6.41 8.86
C ALA A 105 -2.24 -6.29 7.95
N SER A 106 -2.44 -6.36 6.62
CA SER A 106 -1.36 -6.19 5.64
C SER A 106 -0.74 -4.79 5.75
N HIS A 107 -1.56 -3.76 5.93
CA HIS A 107 -1.09 -2.38 6.10
C HIS A 107 -0.46 -2.13 7.46
N ILE A 108 -1.16 -2.46 8.55
CA ILE A 108 -0.72 -2.14 9.91
C ILE A 108 0.49 -3.00 10.30
N GLY A 109 0.47 -4.30 9.99
CA GLY A 109 1.54 -5.23 10.34
C GLY A 109 2.85 -4.88 9.63
N SER A 110 2.78 -4.51 8.34
CA SER A 110 3.97 -4.11 7.59
C SER A 110 4.48 -2.74 8.03
N ALA A 111 3.60 -1.75 8.23
CA ALA A 111 3.98 -0.43 8.73
C ALA A 111 4.65 -0.48 10.11
N ALA A 112 4.21 -1.37 11.00
CA ALA A 112 4.80 -1.57 12.32
C ALA A 112 6.20 -2.19 12.28
N ALA A 113 6.53 -2.95 11.23
CA ALA A 113 7.84 -3.57 11.08
C ALA A 113 8.90 -2.63 10.46
N LEU A 114 8.44 -1.60 9.75
CA LEU A 114 9.28 -0.55 9.15
C LEU A 114 9.79 0.44 10.20
N ASP A 115 10.90 1.10 9.90
CA ASP A 115 11.30 2.31 10.61
C ASP A 115 10.37 3.48 10.18
N PRO A 116 10.00 4.39 11.09
CA PRO A 116 9.17 5.55 10.74
C PRO A 116 9.75 6.38 9.58
N THR A 117 11.07 6.39 9.43
CA THR A 117 11.77 7.10 8.36
C THR A 117 11.90 6.31 7.06
N ASP A 118 11.54 5.03 7.01
CA ASP A 118 11.54 4.30 5.73
C ASP A 118 10.52 4.92 4.77
N LEU A 119 10.90 5.05 3.50
CA LEU A 119 10.06 5.71 2.49
C LEU A 119 9.04 4.72 1.96
N VAL A 120 7.77 5.15 1.89
CA VAL A 120 6.67 4.33 1.40
C VAL A 120 6.14 4.89 0.09
N TYR A 121 5.99 4.02 -0.90
CA TYR A 121 5.18 4.24 -2.10
C TYR A 121 3.96 3.34 -2.04
N GLY A 122 2.77 3.89 -2.27
CA GLY A 122 1.52 3.14 -2.31
C GLY A 122 0.90 3.09 -3.69
N GLN A 123 -0.25 2.41 -3.79
CA GLN A 123 -1.08 2.33 -4.98
C GLN A 123 -2.36 3.17 -4.81
N TYR A 124 -3.15 2.92 -3.76
CA TYR A 124 -4.35 3.69 -3.36
C TYR A 124 -5.11 3.03 -2.18
N ARG A 125 -4.67 1.86 -1.69
CA ARG A 125 -5.33 1.16 -0.56
C ARG A 125 -4.49 1.20 0.70
N GLU A 126 -3.42 1.98 0.74
CA GLU A 126 -2.43 1.96 1.83
C GLU A 126 -2.75 2.94 2.97
N ALA A 127 -4.01 3.36 3.13
CA ALA A 127 -4.41 4.31 4.17
C ALA A 127 -4.04 3.83 5.59
N GLY A 128 -4.04 2.52 5.82
CA GLY A 128 -3.61 1.92 7.08
C GLY A 128 -2.15 2.18 7.45
N VAL A 129 -1.26 2.37 6.46
CA VAL A 129 0.15 2.72 6.71
C VAL A 129 0.26 4.14 7.26
N LEU A 130 -0.44 5.10 6.64
CA LEU A 130 -0.53 6.48 7.13
C LEU A 130 -1.19 6.54 8.51
N MET A 131 -2.27 5.79 8.72
CA MET A 131 -2.96 5.70 10.00
C MET A 131 -2.02 5.25 11.12
N TYR A 132 -1.27 4.17 10.88
CA TYR A 132 -0.30 3.66 11.86
C TYR A 132 0.85 4.64 12.15
N ARG A 133 1.27 5.40 11.12
CA ARG A 133 2.31 6.43 11.23
C ARG A 133 1.82 7.71 11.92
N GLY A 134 0.54 7.82 12.25
CA GLY A 134 -0.02 8.98 12.97
C GLY A 134 -0.45 10.13 12.08
N PHE A 135 -0.73 9.85 10.79
CA PHE A 135 -1.27 10.87 9.89
C PHE A 135 -2.59 11.42 10.45
N PRO A 136 -2.77 12.74 10.56
CA PRO A 136 -3.95 13.31 11.20
C PRO A 136 -5.25 12.89 10.50
N LEU A 137 -6.24 12.50 11.30
CA LEU A 137 -7.58 12.15 10.81
C LEU A 137 -8.18 13.26 9.95
N GLU A 138 -7.97 14.51 10.36
CA GLU A 138 -8.42 15.70 9.65
C GLU A 138 -7.85 15.76 8.24
N GLN A 139 -6.60 15.35 8.02
CA GLN A 139 -5.97 15.38 6.70
C GLN A 139 -6.53 14.31 5.75
N PHE A 140 -6.91 13.12 6.25
CA PHE A 140 -7.67 12.16 5.43
C PHE A 140 -8.99 12.80 4.93
N MET A 141 -9.70 13.50 5.82
CA MET A 141 -10.95 14.18 5.49
C MET A 141 -10.71 15.33 4.51
N HIS A 142 -9.71 16.19 4.78
CA HIS A 142 -9.41 17.35 3.96
C HIS A 142 -9.05 16.97 2.53
N GLN A 143 -8.26 15.90 2.35
CA GLN A 143 -7.92 15.37 1.04
C GLN A 143 -9.16 14.84 0.30
N CYS A 144 -10.03 14.07 0.97
CA CYS A 144 -11.26 13.56 0.35
C CYS A 144 -12.25 14.68 -0.03
N TYR A 145 -12.32 15.75 0.77
CA TYR A 145 -13.14 16.91 0.46
C TYR A 145 -12.46 17.87 -0.53
N GLY A 146 -11.16 17.75 -0.78
CA GLY A 146 -10.39 18.72 -1.57
C GLY A 146 -10.52 20.15 -1.05
N ASN A 147 -10.56 20.31 0.28
CA ASN A 147 -10.79 21.61 0.90
C ASN A 147 -9.48 22.41 1.10
N SER A 148 -9.58 23.64 1.60
CA SER A 148 -8.45 24.56 1.76
C SER A 148 -7.41 24.14 2.80
N MET A 149 -7.72 23.14 3.62
CA MET A 149 -6.81 22.59 4.64
C MET A 149 -6.09 21.32 4.17
N ASP A 150 -6.39 20.83 2.96
CA ASP A 150 -5.69 19.72 2.33
C ASP A 150 -4.27 20.14 1.96
N ILE A 151 -3.27 19.41 2.47
CA ILE A 151 -1.87 19.56 2.07
C ILE A 151 -1.64 19.28 0.57
N GLY A 152 -2.48 18.43 -0.04
CA GLY A 152 -2.55 18.16 -1.47
C GLY A 152 -3.28 19.23 -2.28
N LYS A 153 -3.79 20.27 -1.62
CA LYS A 153 -4.42 21.46 -2.21
C LYS A 153 -5.65 21.14 -3.09
N GLY A 154 -6.33 20.03 -2.82
CA GLY A 154 -7.56 19.63 -3.51
C GLY A 154 -7.39 19.31 -5.00
N LYS A 155 -6.17 18.95 -5.42
CA LYS A 155 -5.85 18.76 -6.85
C LYS A 155 -6.06 17.33 -7.36
N GLN A 156 -6.10 16.37 -6.45
CA GLN A 156 -6.24 14.95 -6.80
C GLN A 156 -7.57 14.39 -6.35
N MET A 157 -7.95 13.27 -6.96
CA MET A 157 -9.10 12.48 -6.57
C MET A 157 -9.03 12.10 -5.08
N PRO A 158 -10.16 11.98 -4.37
CA PRO A 158 -10.18 11.41 -3.03
C PRO A 158 -9.38 10.10 -2.92
N VAL A 159 -8.81 9.85 -1.74
CA VAL A 159 -7.95 8.69 -1.43
C VAL A 159 -6.54 8.77 -2.01
N HIS A 160 -6.19 9.85 -2.74
CA HIS A 160 -4.83 10.10 -3.20
C HIS A 160 -3.97 10.79 -2.13
N TYR A 161 -3.78 10.12 -1.01
CA TYR A 161 -3.05 10.66 0.13
C TYR A 161 -1.54 10.77 -0.13
N GLY A 162 -0.87 11.66 0.60
CA GLY A 162 0.58 11.85 0.58
C GLY A 162 1.04 12.67 1.78
N SER A 163 2.22 12.38 2.32
CA SER A 163 2.79 13.17 3.41
C SER A 163 4.31 13.04 3.47
N ALA A 164 5.01 14.15 3.26
CA ALA A 164 6.46 14.21 3.39
C ALA A 164 6.93 13.93 4.84
N GLU A 165 6.19 14.44 5.83
CA GLU A 165 6.47 14.25 7.27
C GLU A 165 6.40 12.77 7.67
N HIS A 166 5.45 12.03 7.09
CA HIS A 166 5.26 10.61 7.37
C HIS A 166 5.99 9.72 6.36
N HIS A 167 6.89 10.28 5.54
CA HIS A 167 7.64 9.58 4.50
C HIS A 167 6.77 8.68 3.61
N PHE A 168 5.61 9.20 3.20
CA PHE A 168 4.67 8.52 2.34
C PHE A 168 4.49 9.34 1.06
N VAL A 169 4.98 8.81 -0.06
CA VAL A 169 4.92 9.50 -1.35
C VAL A 169 3.47 9.57 -1.82
N THR A 170 3.08 10.74 -2.34
CA THR A 170 1.72 10.99 -2.80
C THR A 170 1.29 9.98 -3.85
N ILE A 171 0.12 9.39 -3.64
CA ILE A 171 -0.52 8.45 -4.56
C ILE A 171 -0.83 9.11 -5.91
N SER A 172 -0.74 8.32 -6.98
CA SER A 172 -1.23 8.65 -8.32
C SER A 172 -2.06 7.50 -8.89
N SER A 173 -3.07 7.82 -9.71
CA SER A 173 -3.97 6.80 -10.29
C SER A 173 -3.29 5.78 -11.23
N PRO A 174 -2.30 6.15 -12.09
CA PRO A 174 -1.68 5.20 -13.00
C PRO A 174 -0.98 4.07 -12.25
N LEU A 175 -1.44 2.84 -12.48
CA LEU A 175 -0.93 1.66 -11.79
C LEU A 175 0.55 1.46 -12.07
N THR A 176 1.26 0.92 -11.07
CA THR A 176 2.68 0.53 -11.09
C THR A 176 3.73 1.58 -11.36
N THR A 177 3.38 2.79 -11.80
CA THR A 177 4.33 3.87 -12.04
C THR A 177 5.21 4.19 -10.82
N GLN A 178 4.69 3.96 -9.61
CA GLN A 178 5.41 4.13 -8.35
C GLN A 178 6.51 3.09 -8.14
N MET A 179 6.45 1.91 -8.78
CA MET A 179 7.39 0.82 -8.56
C MET A 179 8.80 1.14 -9.06
N PRO A 180 9.04 1.51 -10.34
CA PRO A 180 10.38 1.90 -10.78
C PRO A 180 10.87 3.19 -10.10
N GLN A 181 9.96 4.10 -9.74
CA GLN A 181 10.30 5.30 -8.94
C GLN A 181 10.84 4.92 -7.55
N ALA A 182 10.18 3.97 -6.87
CA ALA A 182 10.63 3.45 -5.58
C ALA A 182 12.02 2.82 -5.67
N VAL A 183 12.32 2.10 -6.76
CA VAL A 183 13.67 1.56 -7.01
C VAL A 183 14.71 2.68 -7.16
N GLY A 184 14.36 3.77 -7.85
CA GLY A 184 15.23 4.96 -7.96
C GLY A 184 15.55 5.57 -6.60
N SER A 185 14.53 5.75 -5.75
CA SER A 185 14.70 6.23 -4.37
C SER A 185 15.54 5.27 -3.52
N ALA A 186 15.32 3.96 -3.63
CA ALA A 186 16.10 2.96 -2.91
C ALA A 186 17.57 2.99 -3.35
N TYR A 187 17.83 3.12 -4.65
CA TYR A 187 19.18 3.26 -5.16
C TYR A 187 19.88 4.53 -4.64
N ALA A 188 19.13 5.64 -4.53
CA ALA A 188 19.64 6.86 -3.92
C ALA A 188 19.98 6.66 -2.43
N PHE A 189 19.14 5.97 -1.66
CA PHE A 189 19.42 5.64 -0.25
C PHE A 189 20.65 4.76 -0.08
N LYS A 190 20.83 3.75 -0.93
CA LYS A 190 22.06 2.96 -0.95
C LYS A 190 23.30 3.83 -1.18
N ARG A 191 23.24 4.76 -2.15
CA ARG A 191 24.36 5.67 -2.44
C ARG A 191 24.63 6.63 -1.29
N ALA A 192 23.58 7.08 -0.60
CA ALA A 192 23.66 7.95 0.56
C ALA A 192 24.16 7.23 1.83
N LYS A 193 24.09 5.89 1.88
CA LYS A 193 24.46 5.05 3.04
C LYS A 193 23.76 5.51 4.33
N ASN A 194 22.45 5.72 4.24
CA ASN A 194 21.63 6.28 5.32
C ASN A 194 20.80 5.24 6.08
N ASP A 195 21.06 3.95 5.87
CA ASP A 195 20.38 2.82 6.53
C ASP A 195 18.84 2.90 6.48
N ARG A 196 18.29 3.44 5.38
CA ARG A 196 16.85 3.51 5.10
C ARG A 196 16.49 2.54 3.99
N VAL A 197 15.31 1.96 4.09
CA VAL A 197 14.71 1.14 3.02
C VAL A 197 13.57 1.88 2.35
N VAL A 198 13.20 1.40 1.16
CA VAL A 198 11.95 1.78 0.51
C VAL A 198 11.00 0.58 0.55
N CYS A 199 9.75 0.81 0.95
CA CYS A 199 8.68 -0.18 0.81
C CYS A 199 7.70 0.31 -0.26
N VAL A 200 7.42 -0.53 -1.26
CA VAL A 200 6.45 -0.20 -2.31
C VAL A 200 5.33 -1.22 -2.34
N TYR A 201 4.10 -0.72 -2.18
CA TYR A 201 2.88 -1.52 -2.23
C TYR A 201 2.27 -1.51 -3.63
N PHE A 202 1.68 -2.63 -4.01
CA PHE A 202 0.94 -2.83 -5.25
C PHE A 202 0.03 -4.05 -5.15
N GLY A 203 -1.03 -4.09 -5.96
CA GLY A 203 -1.94 -5.25 -6.05
C GLY A 203 -1.48 -6.29 -7.06
N ASP A 204 -2.06 -7.49 -6.99
CA ASP A 204 -1.81 -8.59 -7.93
C ASP A 204 -2.08 -8.21 -9.40
N GLY A 205 -3.16 -7.47 -9.67
CA GLY A 205 -3.43 -6.95 -11.01
C GLY A 205 -2.45 -5.90 -11.51
N ALA A 206 -1.93 -5.05 -10.60
CA ALA A 206 -0.92 -4.08 -10.95
C ALA A 206 0.37 -4.79 -11.39
N ALA A 207 0.71 -5.93 -10.79
CA ALA A 207 1.89 -6.71 -11.13
C ALA A 207 1.89 -7.33 -12.55
N SER A 208 0.84 -7.10 -13.36
CA SER A 208 0.77 -7.42 -14.78
C SER A 208 1.26 -6.30 -15.70
N GLU A 209 1.42 -5.08 -15.18
CA GLU A 209 1.94 -3.93 -15.94
C GLU A 209 3.46 -4.06 -16.22
N GLY A 210 3.91 -3.43 -17.31
CA GLY A 210 5.32 -3.44 -17.71
C GLY A 210 6.27 -2.79 -16.70
N ASP A 211 5.79 -1.80 -15.96
CA ASP A 211 6.58 -1.10 -14.94
C ASP A 211 6.93 -2.01 -13.74
N ALA A 212 6.10 -3.02 -13.43
CA ALA A 212 6.43 -4.02 -12.42
C ALA A 212 7.65 -4.85 -12.83
N HIS A 213 7.69 -5.31 -14.09
CA HIS A 213 8.84 -6.01 -14.66
C HIS A 213 10.12 -5.16 -14.60
N ALA A 214 10.02 -3.89 -15.03
CA ALA A 214 11.14 -2.96 -14.99
C ALA A 214 11.66 -2.78 -13.56
N ALA A 215 10.77 -2.58 -12.59
CA ALA A 215 11.13 -2.36 -11.20
C ALA A 215 11.82 -3.60 -10.58
N PHE A 216 11.26 -4.79 -10.76
CA PHE A 216 11.84 -6.04 -10.23
C PHE A 216 13.26 -6.25 -10.76
N ASN A 217 13.45 -6.12 -12.07
CA ASN A 217 14.75 -6.31 -12.69
C ASN A 217 15.78 -5.24 -12.28
N PHE A 218 15.36 -3.97 -12.23
CA PHE A 218 16.27 -2.88 -11.83
C PHE A 218 16.67 -3.02 -10.35
N ALA A 219 15.75 -3.37 -9.46
CA ALA A 219 16.07 -3.56 -8.05
C ALA A 219 17.10 -4.67 -7.85
N ALA A 220 16.96 -5.80 -8.56
CA ALA A 220 17.88 -6.92 -8.47
C ALA A 220 19.26 -6.60 -9.04
N THR A 221 19.31 -6.09 -10.28
CA THR A 221 20.59 -5.81 -10.97
C THR A 221 21.34 -4.63 -10.37
N LEU A 222 20.62 -3.70 -9.74
CA LEU A 222 21.18 -2.57 -9.04
C LEU A 222 21.30 -2.80 -7.55
N ASP A 223 21.08 -4.01 -7.02
CA ASP A 223 21.14 -4.35 -5.57
C ASP A 223 20.50 -3.23 -4.71
N CYS A 224 19.20 -2.98 -4.86
CA CYS A 224 18.51 -1.88 -4.18
C CYS A 224 17.96 -2.32 -2.80
N PRO A 225 18.01 -1.44 -1.77
CA PRO A 225 17.41 -1.66 -0.45
C PRO A 225 15.89 -1.44 -0.49
N ILE A 226 15.16 -2.34 -1.14
CA ILE A 226 13.72 -2.21 -1.39
C ILE A 226 12.94 -3.47 -0.99
N ILE A 227 11.74 -3.25 -0.44
CA ILE A 227 10.72 -4.26 -0.21
C ILE A 227 9.58 -4.01 -1.21
N PHE A 228 9.31 -5.00 -2.05
CA PHE A 228 8.11 -5.08 -2.87
C PHE A 228 7.03 -5.80 -2.08
N PHE A 229 5.94 -5.10 -1.75
CA PHE A 229 4.84 -5.65 -0.97
C PHE A 229 3.59 -5.80 -1.85
N CYS A 230 3.39 -7.00 -2.38
CA CYS A 230 2.22 -7.33 -3.19
C CYS A 230 1.04 -7.70 -2.28
N ARG A 231 -0.08 -7.00 -2.42
CA ARG A 231 -1.37 -7.37 -1.85
C ARG A 231 -2.13 -8.19 -2.88
N ASN A 232 -2.14 -9.51 -2.71
CA ASN A 232 -2.89 -10.40 -3.60
C ASN A 232 -4.24 -10.70 -2.95
N ASN A 233 -5.28 -10.03 -3.45
CA ASN A 233 -6.63 -10.10 -2.89
C ASN A 233 -7.61 -10.89 -3.77
N GLY A 234 -7.09 -11.52 -4.83
CA GLY A 234 -7.84 -12.35 -5.76
C GLY A 234 -8.48 -11.61 -6.94
N TYR A 235 -8.52 -10.27 -6.93
CA TYR A 235 -9.29 -9.49 -7.91
C TYR A 235 -8.68 -8.13 -8.28
N ALA A 236 -8.55 -7.88 -9.59
CA ALA A 236 -8.32 -6.56 -10.17
C ALA A 236 -9.63 -6.00 -10.73
N ILE A 237 -10.31 -5.13 -9.98
CA ILE A 237 -11.70 -4.73 -10.23
C ILE A 237 -12.60 -5.98 -10.29
N SER A 238 -12.99 -6.43 -11.49
CA SER A 238 -13.79 -7.62 -11.75
C SER A 238 -12.99 -8.82 -12.24
N THR A 239 -11.73 -8.64 -12.62
CA THR A 239 -10.88 -9.71 -13.19
C THR A 239 -10.32 -10.58 -12.06
N PRO A 240 -10.70 -11.87 -11.98
CA PRO A 240 -10.13 -12.81 -11.00
C PRO A 240 -8.68 -13.16 -11.36
N THR A 241 -7.89 -13.62 -10.38
CA THR A 241 -6.48 -14.00 -10.61
C THR A 241 -6.27 -15.07 -11.68
N ALA A 242 -7.25 -15.97 -11.87
CA ALA A 242 -7.22 -16.99 -12.92
C ALA A 242 -7.17 -16.40 -14.35
N GLU A 243 -7.65 -15.16 -14.53
CA GLU A 243 -7.55 -14.40 -15.78
C GLU A 243 -6.41 -13.37 -15.75
N GLN A 244 -5.79 -13.16 -14.59
CA GLN A 244 -4.69 -12.22 -14.41
C GLN A 244 -3.33 -12.83 -14.73
N TYR A 245 -3.08 -14.06 -14.28
CA TYR A 245 -1.84 -14.79 -14.51
C TYR A 245 -2.05 -16.31 -14.43
N ALA A 246 -1.16 -17.06 -15.07
CA ALA A 246 -1.19 -18.53 -15.06
C ALA A 246 -0.11 -19.18 -14.18
N GLY A 247 0.80 -18.38 -13.61
CA GLY A 247 1.87 -18.85 -12.73
C GLY A 247 1.43 -18.94 -11.27
N ASP A 248 2.38 -19.33 -10.41
CA ASP A 248 2.20 -19.38 -8.96
C ASP A 248 2.21 -17.97 -8.33
N GLY A 249 1.16 -17.19 -8.57
CA GLY A 249 1.01 -15.85 -8.01
C GLY A 249 2.12 -14.88 -8.42
N ILE A 250 2.33 -13.88 -7.59
CA ILE A 250 3.40 -12.90 -7.74
C ILE A 250 4.69 -13.42 -7.10
N ALA A 251 4.62 -14.17 -6.00
CA ALA A 251 5.80 -14.79 -5.39
C ALA A 251 6.56 -15.69 -6.38
N GLY A 252 5.86 -16.45 -7.23
CA GLY A 252 6.49 -17.28 -8.27
C GLY A 252 7.32 -16.48 -9.29
N LYS A 253 7.08 -15.17 -9.44
CA LYS A 253 7.86 -14.30 -10.33
C LYS A 253 9.22 -13.90 -9.73
N GLY A 254 9.30 -13.74 -8.41
CA GLY A 254 10.44 -13.13 -7.71
C GLY A 254 11.80 -13.80 -7.97
N PRO A 255 11.93 -15.13 -7.78
CA PRO A 255 13.19 -15.83 -8.02
C PRO A 255 13.72 -15.70 -9.45
N GLY A 256 12.85 -15.55 -10.44
CA GLY A 256 13.24 -15.34 -11.84
C GLY A 256 14.01 -14.05 -12.08
N TYR A 257 13.84 -13.04 -11.22
CA TYR A 257 14.63 -11.80 -11.21
C TYR A 257 15.80 -11.84 -10.22
N GLY A 258 15.94 -12.90 -9.42
CA GLY A 258 16.91 -12.97 -8.32
C GLY A 258 16.49 -12.22 -7.06
N LEU A 259 15.18 -11.98 -6.86
CA LEU A 259 14.66 -11.39 -5.62
C LEU A 259 14.53 -12.43 -4.52
N HIS A 260 14.86 -12.05 -3.28
CA HIS A 260 14.45 -12.85 -2.12
C HIS A 260 12.93 -12.78 -2.01
N THR A 261 12.25 -13.91 -1.82
CA THR A 261 10.79 -13.94 -1.96
C THR A 261 10.14 -14.78 -0.87
N ILE A 262 9.01 -14.28 -0.35
CA ILE A 262 8.16 -14.98 0.62
C ILE A 262 6.69 -14.70 0.31
N ARG A 263 5.83 -15.71 0.51
CA ARG A 263 4.37 -15.55 0.53
C ARG A 263 3.87 -15.68 1.96
N VAL A 264 2.94 -14.80 2.35
CA VAL A 264 2.42 -14.73 3.73
C VAL A 264 0.90 -14.71 3.74
N ASP A 265 0.33 -15.19 4.84
CA ASP A 265 -1.07 -14.95 5.18
C ASP A 265 -1.25 -13.46 5.54
N GLY A 266 -1.94 -12.71 4.68
CA GLY A 266 -2.18 -11.28 4.82
C GLY A 266 -3.23 -10.93 5.88
N ASN A 267 -4.00 -11.92 6.37
CA ASN A 267 -4.94 -11.76 7.48
C ASN A 267 -4.26 -12.01 8.84
N ASP A 268 -3.08 -12.63 8.83
CA ASP A 268 -2.25 -12.83 10.01
C ASP A 268 -1.30 -11.64 10.22
N LEU A 269 -1.69 -10.71 11.09
CA LEU A 269 -0.88 -9.54 11.42
C LEU A 269 0.55 -9.92 11.86
N PHE A 270 0.72 -11.01 12.60
CA PHE A 270 2.03 -11.47 13.05
C PHE A 270 2.88 -11.98 11.89
N ALA A 271 2.28 -12.73 10.95
CA ALA A 271 2.99 -13.21 9.78
C ALA A 271 3.47 -12.06 8.89
N VAL A 272 2.60 -11.07 8.64
CA VAL A 272 2.94 -9.86 7.89
C VAL A 272 4.06 -9.08 8.60
N TYR A 273 3.96 -8.88 9.90
CA TYR A 273 4.97 -8.17 10.69
C TYR A 273 6.32 -8.88 10.62
N ASN A 274 6.37 -10.19 10.90
CA ASN A 274 7.59 -10.98 10.90
C ASN A 274 8.28 -10.97 9.54
N ALA A 275 7.53 -11.21 8.46
CA ALA A 275 8.06 -11.20 7.10
C ALA A 275 8.56 -9.82 6.69
N THR A 276 7.84 -8.75 7.02
CA THR A 276 8.28 -7.38 6.73
C THR A 276 9.52 -7.01 7.54
N LYS A 277 9.61 -7.46 8.80
CA LYS A 277 10.76 -7.19 9.67
C LYS A 277 12.03 -7.83 9.12
N GLU A 278 11.93 -9.09 8.70
CA GLU A 278 13.04 -9.80 8.08
C GLU A 278 13.38 -9.25 6.69
N ALA A 279 12.37 -8.92 5.89
CA ALA A 279 12.56 -8.29 4.58
C ALA A 279 13.29 -6.95 4.71
N ARG A 280 12.96 -6.14 5.72
CA ARG A 280 13.67 -4.90 6.03
C ARG A 280 15.12 -5.16 6.38
N ARG A 281 15.39 -6.16 7.23
CA ARG A 281 16.75 -6.54 7.62
C ARG A 281 17.59 -6.92 6.39
N LEU A 282 17.03 -7.73 5.50
CA LEU A 282 17.68 -8.12 4.23
C LEU A 282 17.85 -6.92 3.28
N ALA A 283 16.84 -6.07 3.14
CA ALA A 283 16.90 -4.88 2.29
C ALA A 283 18.02 -3.93 2.74
N LEU A 284 18.27 -3.77 4.05
CA LEU A 284 19.42 -3.00 4.55
C LEU A 284 20.78 -3.58 4.12
N GLU A 285 20.86 -4.88 3.85
CA GLU A 285 22.02 -5.53 3.24
C GLU A 285 22.05 -5.37 1.70
N ASN A 286 21.19 -4.54 1.12
CA ASN A 286 20.99 -4.32 -0.32
C ASN A 286 20.47 -5.54 -1.07
N LYS A 287 19.68 -6.37 -0.38
CA LYS A 287 19.01 -7.55 -0.95
C LYS A 287 17.54 -7.22 -1.14
N PRO A 288 17.06 -6.95 -2.37
CA PRO A 288 15.67 -6.63 -2.60
C PRO A 288 14.78 -7.83 -2.29
N VAL A 289 13.63 -7.58 -1.66
CA VAL A 289 12.72 -8.62 -1.17
C VAL A 289 11.32 -8.43 -1.74
N LEU A 290 10.69 -9.51 -2.19
CA LEU A 290 9.28 -9.56 -2.57
C LEU A 290 8.49 -10.31 -1.48
N ILE A 291 7.48 -9.64 -0.94
CA ILE A 291 6.46 -10.22 -0.08
C ILE A 291 5.16 -10.27 -0.87
N GLU A 292 4.56 -11.45 -1.01
CA GLU A 292 3.18 -11.60 -1.47
C GLU A 292 2.27 -11.91 -0.29
N ALA A 293 1.47 -10.92 0.13
CA ALA A 293 0.47 -11.08 1.18
C ALA A 293 -0.86 -11.53 0.56
N MET A 294 -1.27 -12.76 0.89
CA MET A 294 -2.54 -13.33 0.45
C MET A 294 -3.66 -12.82 1.35
N THR A 295 -4.61 -12.10 0.80
CA THR A 295 -5.75 -11.51 1.53
C THR A 295 -7.02 -11.66 0.70
N TYR A 296 -8.12 -11.04 1.13
CA TYR A 296 -9.37 -11.01 0.41
C TYR A 296 -9.98 -9.61 0.42
N ARG A 297 -10.39 -9.12 -0.76
CA ARG A 297 -11.01 -7.79 -0.87
C ARG A 297 -12.47 -7.86 -0.44
N ALA A 298 -12.74 -7.68 0.84
CA ALA A 298 -14.08 -7.83 1.40
C ALA A 298 -15.07 -6.75 0.91
N GLY A 299 -14.59 -5.53 0.65
CA GLY A 299 -15.39 -4.46 0.04
C GLY A 299 -15.49 -4.57 -1.48
N HIS A 300 -16.29 -3.69 -2.07
CA HIS A 300 -16.22 -3.39 -3.52
C HIS A 300 -14.83 -2.85 -3.89
N HIS A 301 -14.51 -2.83 -5.19
CA HIS A 301 -13.25 -2.26 -5.66
C HIS A 301 -13.12 -0.79 -5.24
N SER A 302 -14.17 -0.01 -5.49
CA SER A 302 -14.35 1.40 -5.13
C SER A 302 -15.84 1.73 -5.04
N THR A 303 -16.19 2.97 -4.75
CA THR A 303 -17.57 3.45 -4.82
C THR A 303 -18.16 3.53 -6.24
N SER A 304 -17.34 3.35 -7.28
CA SER A 304 -17.78 3.28 -8.68
C SER A 304 -17.97 1.83 -9.16
N ASP A 305 -17.82 0.86 -8.27
CA ASP A 305 -17.92 -0.57 -8.56
C ASP A 305 -19.04 -1.20 -7.73
N ASP A 306 -19.74 -2.16 -8.34
CA ASP A 306 -20.64 -3.07 -7.65
C ASP A 306 -20.14 -4.50 -7.85
N SER A 307 -19.47 -5.01 -6.82
CA SER A 307 -18.87 -6.34 -6.91
C SER A 307 -19.86 -7.49 -6.87
N THR A 308 -21.13 -7.25 -6.55
CA THR A 308 -22.16 -8.29 -6.58
C THR A 308 -22.44 -8.79 -8.01
N ALA A 309 -22.02 -8.03 -9.02
CA ALA A 309 -22.11 -8.41 -10.42
C ALA A 309 -21.14 -9.54 -10.84
N TYR A 310 -20.08 -9.80 -10.08
CA TYR A 310 -19.03 -10.77 -10.46
C TYR A 310 -18.45 -11.59 -9.30
N ARG A 311 -18.95 -11.40 -8.07
CA ARG A 311 -18.63 -12.24 -6.89
C ARG A 311 -19.89 -12.60 -6.15
N THR A 312 -19.93 -13.80 -5.58
CA THR A 312 -21.09 -14.23 -4.79
C THR A 312 -20.98 -13.72 -3.36
N LYS A 313 -22.13 -13.55 -2.70
CA LYS A 313 -22.16 -13.17 -1.29
C LYS A 313 -21.54 -14.27 -0.42
N GLU A 314 -21.77 -15.53 -0.76
CA GLU A 314 -21.26 -16.69 -0.05
C GLU A 314 -19.73 -16.74 -0.07
N GLU A 315 -19.09 -16.34 -1.17
CA GLU A 315 -17.63 -16.22 -1.27
C GLU A 315 -17.12 -15.20 -0.25
N VAL A 316 -17.67 -13.98 -0.28
CA VAL A 316 -17.26 -12.87 0.61
C VAL A 316 -17.48 -13.22 2.09
N ASP A 317 -18.68 -13.71 2.42
CA ASP A 317 -19.05 -14.08 3.79
C ASP A 317 -18.13 -15.18 4.31
N SER A 318 -17.77 -16.16 3.47
CA SER A 318 -16.86 -17.22 3.88
C SER A 318 -15.47 -16.73 4.28
N TRP A 319 -14.93 -15.70 3.60
CA TRP A 319 -13.65 -15.09 3.98
C TRP A 319 -13.77 -14.27 5.27
N MET A 320 -14.87 -13.52 5.40
CA MET A 320 -15.12 -12.65 6.56
C MET A 320 -15.42 -13.44 7.84
N GLU A 321 -16.03 -14.62 7.73
CA GLU A 321 -16.29 -15.49 8.89
C GLU A 321 -15.07 -16.32 9.29
N LYS A 322 -14.35 -16.88 8.30
CA LYS A 322 -13.27 -17.83 8.57
C LYS A 322 -11.99 -17.16 9.05
N ASP A 323 -11.62 -16.02 8.48
CA ASP A 323 -10.26 -15.49 8.65
C ASP A 323 -10.19 -13.95 8.63
N ASN A 324 -11.10 -13.29 9.36
CA ASN A 324 -11.04 -11.85 9.54
C ASN A 324 -9.87 -11.43 10.45
N ALA A 325 -8.97 -10.61 9.90
CA ALA A 325 -7.75 -10.15 10.57
C ALA A 325 -8.00 -9.41 11.89
N ILE A 326 -9.01 -8.53 11.94
CA ILE A 326 -9.37 -7.76 13.15
C ILE A 326 -9.82 -8.72 14.25
N ASN A 327 -10.75 -9.63 13.95
CA ASN A 327 -11.25 -10.60 14.91
C ASN A 327 -10.15 -11.53 15.40
N ARG A 328 -9.29 -12.00 14.49
CA ARG A 328 -8.16 -12.88 14.80
C ARG A 328 -7.18 -12.22 15.78
N PHE A 329 -6.84 -10.96 15.56
CA PHE A 329 -5.95 -10.21 16.44
C PHE A 329 -6.62 -9.81 17.76
N ARG A 330 -7.93 -9.50 17.76
CA ARG A 330 -8.71 -9.26 18.98
C ARG A 330 -8.66 -10.44 19.94
N LYS A 331 -8.89 -11.66 19.44
CA LYS A 331 -8.81 -12.90 20.24
C LYS A 331 -7.44 -13.05 20.92
N TYR A 332 -6.36 -12.68 20.24
CA TYR A 332 -5.02 -12.66 20.83
C TYR A 332 -4.92 -11.68 22.00
N LEU A 333 -5.41 -10.45 21.84
CA LEU A 333 -5.38 -9.44 22.90
C LEU A 333 -6.23 -9.86 24.11
N GLU A 334 -7.40 -10.43 23.89
CA GLU A 334 -8.28 -10.93 24.94
C GLU A 334 -7.62 -12.06 25.74
N ARG A 335 -6.97 -13.03 25.07
CA ARG A 335 -6.20 -14.10 25.74
C ARG A 335 -5.04 -13.56 26.57
N LYS A 336 -4.40 -12.47 26.14
CA LYS A 336 -3.33 -11.80 26.91
C LYS A 336 -3.86 -10.95 28.06
N GLY A 337 -5.19 -10.76 28.18
CA GLY A 337 -5.80 -9.85 29.14
C GLY A 337 -5.56 -8.37 28.82
N TRP A 338 -5.27 -8.05 27.56
CA TRP A 338 -4.96 -6.69 27.09
C TRP A 338 -6.15 -5.96 26.51
N TRP A 339 -7.19 -6.71 26.13
CA TRP A 339 -8.44 -6.19 25.59
C TRP A 339 -9.63 -6.95 26.17
N ASN A 340 -10.79 -6.31 26.19
CA ASN A 340 -12.04 -6.90 26.64
C ASN A 340 -13.24 -6.17 26.01
N GLU A 341 -14.44 -6.66 26.29
CA GLU A 341 -15.68 -6.11 25.71
C GLU A 341 -15.98 -4.65 26.14
N GLU A 342 -15.55 -4.25 27.35
CA GLU A 342 -15.73 -2.88 27.83
C GLU A 342 -14.81 -1.91 27.06
N ALA A 343 -13.54 -2.27 26.92
CA ALA A 343 -12.55 -1.52 26.14
C ALA A 343 -12.97 -1.43 24.66
N GLU A 344 -13.47 -2.52 24.08
CA GLU A 344 -13.99 -2.53 22.71
C GLU A 344 -15.13 -1.51 22.53
N LYS A 345 -16.16 -1.55 23.40
CA LYS A 345 -17.30 -0.65 23.30
C LYS A 345 -16.87 0.81 23.46
N ALA A 346 -16.02 1.09 24.43
CA ALA A 346 -15.50 2.43 24.65
C ALA A 346 -14.70 2.93 23.44
N TRP A 347 -13.83 2.08 22.89
CA TRP A 347 -13.01 2.40 21.73
C TRP A 347 -13.84 2.66 20.47
N ILE A 348 -14.81 1.81 20.15
CA ILE A 348 -15.68 1.99 18.97
C ILE A 348 -16.47 3.30 19.09
N GLN A 349 -17.02 3.60 20.27
CA GLN A 349 -17.77 4.84 20.49
C GLN A 349 -16.87 6.08 20.32
N GLN A 350 -15.67 6.04 20.90
CA GLN A 350 -14.70 7.13 20.80
C GLN A 350 -14.22 7.31 19.35
N SER A 351 -13.85 6.22 18.69
CA SER A 351 -13.43 6.19 17.29
C SER A 351 -14.48 6.83 16.37
N ARG A 352 -15.74 6.41 16.50
CA ARG A 352 -16.84 6.95 15.72
C ARG A 352 -17.04 8.44 15.98
N LYS A 353 -16.96 8.86 17.25
CA LYS A 353 -17.10 10.27 17.64
C LYS A 353 -16.01 11.14 17.02
N ASP A 354 -14.76 10.68 17.04
CA ASP A 354 -13.63 11.43 16.48
C ASP A 354 -13.71 11.54 14.96
N VAL A 355 -14.02 10.43 14.27
CA VAL A 355 -14.23 10.44 12.81
C VAL A 355 -15.37 11.39 12.43
N LEU A 356 -16.52 11.33 13.12
CA LEU A 356 -17.64 12.23 12.84
C LEU A 356 -17.31 13.69 13.13
N LYS A 357 -16.53 13.97 14.18
CA LYS A 357 -16.07 15.33 14.49
C LYS A 357 -15.18 15.88 13.38
N ALA A 358 -14.18 15.12 12.93
CA ALA A 358 -13.29 15.53 11.83
C ALA A 358 -14.06 15.68 10.52
N PHE A 359 -14.99 14.76 10.23
CA PHE A 359 -15.87 14.80 9.08
C PHE A 359 -16.73 16.07 9.04
N SER A 360 -17.46 16.36 10.12
CA SER A 360 -18.33 17.54 10.22
C SER A 360 -17.56 18.86 10.18
N TYR A 361 -16.29 18.86 10.60
CA TYR A 361 -15.43 20.01 10.45
C TYR A 361 -14.99 20.18 8.99
N ALA A 362 -14.44 19.13 8.37
CA ALA A 362 -13.92 19.16 7.01
C ALA A 362 -14.98 19.56 5.96
N GLU A 363 -16.23 19.16 6.17
CA GLU A 363 -17.37 19.50 5.30
C GLU A 363 -17.65 21.02 5.25
N LYS A 364 -17.36 21.74 6.34
CA LYS A 364 -17.61 23.19 6.46
C LYS A 364 -16.46 24.05 5.97
N VAL A 365 -15.30 23.44 5.74
CA VAL A 365 -14.10 24.15 5.28
C VAL A 365 -14.25 24.46 3.79
N HIS A 366 -14.07 25.72 3.42
CA HIS A 366 -14.08 26.16 2.03
C HIS A 366 -13.04 25.42 1.19
N LYS A 367 -13.27 25.31 -0.12
CA LYS A 367 -12.30 24.84 -1.10
C LYS A 367 -11.11 25.80 -1.20
N GLN A 368 -10.00 25.31 -1.76
CA GLN A 368 -8.85 26.17 -2.07
C GLN A 368 -9.25 27.30 -3.01
N HIS A 369 -8.56 28.43 -2.95
CA HIS A 369 -8.77 29.52 -3.91
C HIS A 369 -8.55 29.02 -5.36
N PRO A 370 -9.35 29.43 -6.36
CA PRO A 370 -9.23 28.93 -7.75
C PRO A 370 -7.84 29.11 -8.35
N HIS A 371 -7.10 30.16 -7.95
CA HIS A 371 -5.70 30.37 -8.36
C HIS A 371 -4.79 29.17 -8.13
N GLU A 372 -5.10 28.35 -7.12
CA GLU A 372 -4.29 27.19 -6.79
C GLU A 372 -4.23 26.15 -7.92
N MET A 373 -5.16 26.18 -8.88
CA MET A 373 -5.09 25.34 -10.09
C MET A 373 -3.85 25.60 -10.95
N PHE A 374 -3.28 26.82 -10.90
CA PHE A 374 -2.09 27.21 -11.66
C PHE A 374 -0.79 26.99 -10.89
N ASN A 375 -0.87 26.92 -9.56
CA ASN A 375 0.29 26.77 -8.69
C ASN A 375 0.78 25.31 -8.67
N GLY A 376 2.07 25.09 -8.47
CA GLY A 376 2.65 23.75 -8.36
C GLY A 376 2.74 22.96 -9.67
N VAL A 377 2.43 23.58 -10.82
CA VAL A 377 2.75 23.02 -12.15
C VAL A 377 4.26 23.03 -12.38
N TYR A 378 4.90 24.14 -12.05
CA TYR A 378 6.35 24.32 -11.99
C TYR A 378 6.73 24.90 -10.61
N ALA A 379 8.02 24.97 -10.31
CA ALA A 379 8.52 25.59 -9.08
C ALA A 379 8.15 27.07 -8.98
N GLU A 380 8.27 27.80 -10.11
CA GLU A 380 7.83 29.18 -10.25
C GLU A 380 6.75 29.25 -11.32
N LEU A 381 5.73 30.09 -11.12
CA LEU A 381 4.64 30.28 -12.07
C LEU A 381 5.16 30.96 -13.35
N PRO A 382 5.27 30.25 -14.48
CA PRO A 382 5.81 30.84 -15.70
C PRO A 382 4.85 31.87 -16.27
N GLU A 383 5.40 32.80 -17.04
CA GLU A 383 4.67 33.95 -17.58
C GLU A 383 3.44 33.56 -18.43
N HIS A 384 3.48 32.43 -19.13
CA HIS A 384 2.30 31.95 -19.87
C HIS A 384 1.17 31.45 -18.96
N LEU A 385 1.48 30.84 -17.80
CA LEU A 385 0.46 30.44 -16.82
C LEU A 385 -0.06 31.65 -16.03
N ARG A 386 0.79 32.65 -15.77
CA ARG A 386 0.34 33.92 -15.19
C ARG A 386 -0.72 34.59 -16.06
N ARG A 387 -0.48 34.70 -17.38
CA ARG A 387 -1.49 35.23 -18.32
C ARG A 387 -2.79 34.42 -18.33
N GLN A 388 -2.74 33.10 -18.13
CA GLN A 388 -3.94 32.27 -18.03
C GLN A 388 -4.70 32.51 -16.72
N GLN A 389 -3.97 32.68 -15.61
CA GLN A 389 -4.55 33.07 -14.32
C GLN A 389 -5.22 34.45 -14.42
N ASP A 390 -4.55 35.45 -15.00
CA ASP A 390 -5.13 36.79 -15.21
C ASP A 390 -6.38 36.73 -16.13
N ALA A 391 -6.37 35.85 -17.13
CA ALA A 391 -7.52 35.65 -18.00
C ALA A 391 -8.69 34.99 -17.26
N MET A 392 -8.42 34.04 -16.35
CA MET A 392 -9.43 33.47 -15.47
C MET A 392 -10.02 34.52 -14.53
N ASP A 393 -9.19 35.40 -13.96
CA ASP A 393 -9.67 36.46 -13.06
C ASP A 393 -10.64 37.39 -13.78
N LYS A 394 -10.28 37.85 -14.99
CA LYS A 394 -11.20 38.65 -15.84
C LYS A 394 -12.50 37.91 -16.16
N HIS A 395 -12.41 36.60 -16.43
CA HIS A 395 -13.58 35.78 -16.70
C HIS A 395 -14.49 35.66 -15.47
N LEU A 396 -13.92 35.51 -14.27
CA LEU A 396 -14.69 35.44 -13.03
C LEU A 396 -15.23 36.80 -12.59
N GLU A 397 -14.59 37.91 -12.96
CA GLU A 397 -15.15 39.26 -12.78
C GLU A 397 -16.42 39.47 -13.64
N GLU A 398 -16.43 38.97 -14.87
CA GLU A 398 -17.55 39.15 -15.81
C GLU A 398 -18.66 38.10 -15.66
N TYR A 399 -18.30 36.84 -15.34
CA TYR A 399 -19.19 35.68 -15.36
C TYR A 399 -19.24 34.92 -14.03
N GLY A 400 -18.75 35.51 -12.94
CA GLY A 400 -18.60 34.86 -11.64
C GLY A 400 -19.90 34.32 -11.03
N GLU A 401 -21.05 34.87 -11.42
CA GLU A 401 -22.38 34.39 -11.01
C GLU A 401 -22.70 32.97 -11.51
N HIS A 402 -22.02 32.51 -12.57
CA HIS A 402 -22.16 31.17 -13.12
C HIS A 402 -21.25 30.13 -12.45
N TYR A 403 -20.41 30.54 -11.49
CA TYR A 403 -19.46 29.67 -10.79
C TYR A 403 -19.77 29.57 -9.28
N PRO A 404 -19.43 28.45 -8.63
CA PRO A 404 -19.69 28.23 -7.20
C PRO A 404 -18.65 28.93 -6.30
N LEU A 405 -18.44 30.23 -6.49
CA LEU A 405 -17.35 31.00 -5.84
C LEU A 405 -17.48 31.08 -4.31
N ASP A 406 -18.69 30.96 -3.79
CA ASP A 406 -18.99 30.92 -2.35
C ASP A 406 -18.34 29.71 -1.66
N GLN A 407 -18.23 28.58 -2.35
CA GLN A 407 -17.55 27.40 -1.81
C GLN A 407 -16.03 27.59 -1.72
N PHE A 408 -15.46 28.50 -2.50
CA PHE A 408 -14.01 28.73 -2.64
C PHE A 408 -13.52 29.90 -1.78
N GLY A 409 -14.37 30.45 -0.90
CA GLY A 409 -14.03 31.58 -0.04
C GLY A 409 -13.80 32.90 -0.80
N VAL A 410 -14.22 32.96 -2.07
CA VAL A 410 -14.14 34.17 -2.90
C VAL A 410 -15.41 34.97 -2.69
N LYS A 411 -15.28 36.22 -2.22
CA LYS A 411 -16.43 37.12 -2.09
C LYS A 411 -16.83 37.63 -3.47
N LYS A 412 -18.13 37.57 -3.77
CA LYS A 412 -18.73 38.20 -4.96
C LYS A 412 -18.55 39.70 -4.96
#